data_AF-A0A3C0A4U7-F1
#
_entry.id   AF-A0A3C0A4U7-F1
#
_cell.length_a   1.000
_cell.length_b   1.000
_cell.length_c   1.000
_cell.angle_alpha   90.00
_cell.angle_beta   90.00
_cell.angle_gamma   90.00
#
_symmetry.space_group_name_H-M   'P 1'
#
loop_
_entity.id
_entity.type
_entity.pdbx_description
1 polymer ?
#
loop_
_entity_poly.entity_id
_entity_poly.type
_entity_poly.pdbx_seq_one_letter_code
_entity_poly.pdbx_strand_id
1 'polypeptide(L)'
;MASHYEAPIRRPLIIGDKSYHDVTIDVAAPVEGKANKSWWIVFTIALVAFGWGLGCIIYTVTTGIGVWGLNKTVGWAWDITNFVWWVGIGHAG
;
A
#
# COMPACT_ATOMS: atom_id res chain seq x y z
N MET A 1 -3.25 -5.24 -45.78
CA MET A 1 -2.98 -4.86 -44.39
C MET A 1 -3.02 -6.11 -43.54
N ALA A 2 -1.87 -6.75 -43.35
CA ALA A 2 -1.74 -7.87 -42.42
C ALA A 2 -0.37 -7.72 -41.79
N SER A 3 -0.29 -7.08 -40.63
CA SER A 3 0.97 -6.94 -39.90
C SER A 3 0.82 -7.18 -38.40
N HIS A 4 -0.29 -7.79 -37.97
CA HIS A 4 -0.49 -8.16 -36.57
C HIS A 4 -0.88 -9.63 -36.50
N TYR A 5 -0.01 -10.45 -35.90
CA TYR A 5 -0.23 -11.87 -35.64
C TYR A 5 -0.30 -12.09 -34.13
N GLU A 6 -1.46 -12.48 -33.64
CA GLU A 6 -1.69 -12.82 -32.24
C GLU A 6 -2.07 -14.30 -32.12
N ALA A 7 -1.55 -14.98 -31.10
CA ALA A 7 -1.87 -16.38 -30.88
C ALA A 7 -3.35 -16.52 -30.46
N PRO A 8 -4.15 -17.39 -31.12
CA PRO A 8 -5.60 -17.50 -30.87
C PRO A 8 -5.94 -18.11 -29.51
N ILE A 9 -4.95 -18.65 -28.78
CA ILE A 9 -5.12 -19.19 -27.43
C ILE A 9 -5.14 -18.10 -26.34
N ARG A 10 -4.74 -16.87 -26.66
CA ARG A 10 -4.75 -15.75 -25.71
C ARG A 10 -6.18 -15.29 -25.44
N ARG A 11 -6.50 -15.07 -24.17
CA ARG A 11 -7.79 -14.51 -23.76
C ARG A 11 -7.71 -12.98 -23.72
N PRO A 12 -8.80 -12.26 -24.01
CA PRO A 12 -8.83 -10.82 -23.88
C PRO A 12 -8.61 -10.41 -22.42
N LEU A 13 -7.74 -9.43 -22.18
CA LEU A 13 -7.50 -8.85 -20.85
C LEU A 13 -8.51 -7.75 -20.48
N ILE A 14 -9.08 -7.09 -21.49
CA ILE A 14 -10.10 -6.05 -21.35
C ILE A 14 -11.43 -6.65 -21.80
N ILE A 15 -12.45 -6.53 -20.96
CA ILE A 15 -13.78 -7.08 -21.19
C ILE A 15 -14.78 -5.93 -21.38
N GLY A 16 -15.82 -6.16 -22.19
CA GLY A 16 -16.92 -5.21 -22.39
C GLY A 16 -16.70 -4.20 -23.51
N ASP A 17 -15.88 -4.54 -24.52
CA ASP A 17 -15.69 -3.78 -25.77
C ASP A 17 -15.46 -2.27 -25.58
N LYS A 18 -14.63 -1.93 -24.59
CA LYS A 18 -14.35 -0.53 -24.21
C LYS A 18 -13.56 0.21 -25.28
N SER A 19 -14.03 1.41 -25.63
CA SER A 19 -13.29 2.38 -26.43
C SER A 19 -12.27 3.15 -25.57
N TYR A 20 -11.40 3.93 -26.22
CA TYR A 20 -10.46 4.80 -25.50
C TYR A 20 -11.16 5.80 -24.56
N HIS A 21 -12.31 6.34 -24.98
CA HIS A 21 -13.08 7.25 -24.15
C HIS A 21 -13.59 6.57 -22.89
N ASP A 22 -14.07 5.33 -23.00
CA ASP A 22 -14.59 4.57 -21.86
C ASP A 22 -13.50 4.32 -20.81
N VAL A 23 -12.29 3.96 -21.25
CA VAL A 23 -11.14 3.77 -20.34
C VAL A 23 -10.81 5.07 -19.59
N THR A 24 -10.82 6.22 -20.28
CA THR A 24 -10.57 7.51 -19.65
C THR A 24 -11.62 7.82 -18.58
N ILE A 25 -12.90 7.67 -18.92
CA ILE A 25 -14.00 7.98 -17.99
C ILE A 25 -13.95 7.06 -16.76
N ASP A 26 -13.74 5.75 -16.96
CA ASP A 26 -13.72 4.79 -15.85
C ASP A 26 -12.59 5.06 -14.84
N VAL A 27 -11.40 5.43 -15.34
CA VAL A 27 -10.22 5.70 -14.48
C VAL A 27 -10.29 7.07 -13.82
N ALA A 28 -10.80 8.09 -14.52
CA ALA A 28 -10.89 9.45 -14.00
C ALA A 28 -12.04 9.63 -12.99
N ALA A 29 -13.16 8.92 -13.18
CA ALA A 29 -14.35 9.05 -12.33
C ALA A 29 -14.10 8.98 -10.81
N PRO A 30 -13.33 8.01 -10.25
CA PRO A 30 -13.05 7.98 -8.81
C PRO A 30 -12.15 9.13 -8.32
N VAL A 31 -11.38 9.77 -9.20
CA VAL A 31 -10.49 10.89 -8.87
C VAL A 31 -11.23 12.23 -8.92
N GLU A 32 -12.11 12.41 -9.90
CA GLU A 32 -12.92 13.63 -10.06
C GLU A 32 -14.11 13.68 -9.07
N GLY A 33 -14.52 12.52 -8.57
CA GLY A 33 -15.58 12.38 -7.57
C GLY A 33 -15.14 12.77 -6.15
N LYS A 34 -16.12 12.99 -5.26
CA LYS A 34 -15.86 13.22 -3.83
C LYS A 34 -15.75 11.90 -3.09
N ALA A 35 -14.80 11.82 -2.15
CA ALA A 35 -14.67 10.71 -1.21
C ALA A 35 -15.96 10.53 -0.37
N ASN A 36 -16.45 9.30 -0.27
CA ASN A 36 -17.66 8.96 0.47
C ASN A 36 -17.39 8.81 1.98
N LYS A 37 -18.44 8.60 2.78
CA LYS A 37 -18.33 8.44 4.24
C LYS A 37 -17.42 7.28 4.64
N SER A 38 -17.49 6.16 3.92
CA SER A 38 -16.66 4.98 4.21
C SER A 38 -15.18 5.27 4.05
N TRP A 39 -14.80 6.03 3.01
CA TRP A 39 -13.43 6.49 2.80
C TRP A 39 -12.93 7.32 4.00
N TRP A 40 -13.75 8.25 4.49
CA TRP A 40 -13.40 9.06 5.65
C TRP A 40 -13.26 8.24 6.93
N ILE A 41 -14.13 7.23 7.15
CA ILE A 41 -14.04 6.34 8.31
C ILE A 41 -12.70 5.60 8.31
N VAL A 42 -12.34 4.95 7.19
CA VAL A 42 -11.09 4.18 7.12
C VAL A 42 -9.86 5.08 7.16
N PHE A 43 -9.93 6.26 6.54
CA PHE A 43 -8.85 7.25 6.60
C PHE A 43 -8.61 7.72 8.04
N THR A 44 -9.67 8.03 8.80
CA THR A 44 -9.53 8.42 10.21
C THR A 44 -8.95 7.30 11.06
N ILE A 45 -9.35 6.04 10.85
CA ILE A 45 -8.78 4.90 11.57
C ILE A 45 -7.27 4.78 11.29
N ALA A 46 -6.87 4.87 10.02
CA ALA A 46 -5.46 4.84 9.62
C ALA A 46 -4.67 6.02 10.22
N LEU A 47 -5.25 7.22 10.24
CA LEU A 47 -4.64 8.43 10.79
C LEU A 47 -4.44 8.34 12.31
N VAL A 48 -5.40 7.79 13.04
CA VAL A 48 -5.28 7.57 14.49
C VAL A 48 -4.19 6.54 14.79
N ALA A 49 -4.16 5.43 14.05
CA ALA A 49 -3.11 4.41 14.21
C ALA A 49 -1.71 4.99 13.89
N PHE A 50 -1.60 5.81 12.84
CA PHE A 50 -0.37 6.52 12.50
C PHE A 50 0.07 7.48 13.61
N GLY A 51 -0.85 8.29 14.14
CA GLY A 51 -0.56 9.23 15.24
C GLY A 51 -0.10 8.53 16.51
N TRP A 52 -0.74 7.39 16.85
CA TRP A 52 -0.31 6.55 17.97
C TRP A 52 1.11 5.98 17.74
N GLY A 53 1.38 5.44 16.56
CA GLY A 53 2.71 4.94 16.19
C GLY A 53 3.80 6.01 16.27
N LEU A 54 3.52 7.23 15.80
CA LEU A 54 4.43 8.36 15.93
C LEU A 54 4.71 8.70 17.40
N GLY A 55 3.67 8.65 18.25
CA GLY A 55 3.81 8.81 19.70
C GLY A 55 4.76 7.76 20.31
N CYS A 56 4.62 6.48 19.94
CA CYS A 56 5.52 5.42 20.40
C CYS A 56 6.97 5.60 19.93
N ILE A 57 7.18 6.09 18.70
CA ILE A 57 8.50 6.42 18.16
C ILE A 57 9.14 7.55 18.98
N ILE A 58 8.42 8.66 19.19
CA ILE A 58 8.90 9.81 19.97
C ILE A 58 9.24 9.37 21.40
N TYR A 59 8.38 8.57 22.04
CA TYR A 59 8.63 8.04 23.37
C TYR A 59 9.92 7.22 23.41
N THR A 60 10.12 6.31 22.46
CA THR A 60 11.36 5.51 22.37
C THR A 60 12.59 6.39 22.21
N VAL A 61 12.56 7.35 21.28
CA VAL A 61 13.73 8.19 20.98
C VAL A 61 14.10 9.06 22.18
N THR A 62 13.11 9.54 22.94
CA THR A 62 13.33 10.40 24.11
C THR A 62 13.69 9.63 25.39
N THR A 63 13.21 8.39 25.55
CA THR A 63 13.47 7.57 26.76
C THR A 63 14.55 6.50 26.57
N GLY A 64 14.96 6.23 25.33
CA GLY A 64 15.98 5.25 24.96
C GLY A 64 15.43 3.89 24.53
N ILE A 65 16.25 3.13 23.80
CA ILE A 65 15.92 1.82 23.21
C ILE A 65 15.62 0.73 24.27
N GLY A 66 15.99 0.95 25.54
CA GLY A 66 15.73 0.01 26.63
C GLY A 66 14.26 -0.35 26.83
N VAL A 67 13.33 0.46 26.30
CA VAL A 67 11.88 0.20 26.37
C VAL A 67 11.38 -0.87 25.39
N TRP A 68 12.21 -1.32 24.44
CA TRP A 68 11.83 -2.28 23.37
C TRP A 68 11.79 -3.74 23.79
N GLY A 69 12.21 -4.08 25.00
CA GLY A 69 12.31 -5.49 25.44
C GLY A 69 13.43 -6.27 24.75
N LEU A 70 14.41 -5.57 24.18
CA LEU A 70 15.67 -6.17 23.74
C LEU A 70 16.49 -6.60 24.97
N ASN A 71 17.37 -7.58 24.78
CA ASN A 71 18.27 -8.03 25.83
C ASN A 71 19.73 -8.00 25.36
N LYS A 72 20.67 -8.19 26.29
CA LYS A 72 22.12 -8.10 25.99
C LYS A 72 22.63 -9.15 24.98
N THR A 73 21.90 -10.23 24.76
CA THR A 73 22.24 -11.32 23.83
C THR A 73 21.53 -11.16 22.49
N VAL A 74 20.28 -10.68 22.50
CA VAL A 74 19.44 -10.47 21.32
C VAL A 74 19.19 -8.97 21.17
N GLY A 75 20.09 -8.32 20.43
CA GLY A 75 20.04 -6.88 20.15
C GLY A 75 19.12 -6.49 19.00
N TRP A 76 18.73 -7.46 18.15
CA TRP A 76 17.78 -7.27 17.04
C TRP A 76 16.69 -8.33 17.11
N ALA A 77 15.44 -7.90 16.97
CA ALA A 77 14.27 -8.74 17.01
C ALA A 77 13.17 -8.14 16.12
N TRP A 78 12.18 -7.46 16.72
CA TRP A 78 11.03 -6.91 16.00
C TRP A 78 11.38 -5.73 15.09
N ASP A 79 12.38 -4.95 15.45
CA ASP A 79 12.91 -3.85 14.66
C ASP A 79 13.35 -4.31 13.27
N ILE A 80 14.27 -5.28 13.21
CA ILE A 80 14.76 -5.79 11.93
C ILE A 80 13.75 -6.70 11.23
N THR A 81 12.97 -7.48 11.98
CA THR A 81 11.95 -8.37 11.42
C THR A 81 10.92 -7.56 10.60
N ASN A 82 10.40 -6.47 11.18
CA ASN A 82 9.46 -5.61 10.47
C ASN A 82 10.14 -4.84 9.33
N PHE A 83 11.40 -4.41 9.50
CA PHE A 83 12.16 -3.75 8.45
C PHE A 83 12.28 -4.63 7.19
N VAL A 84 12.78 -5.86 7.32
CA VAL A 84 12.95 -6.75 6.16
C VAL A 84 11.61 -7.22 5.59
N TRP A 85 10.59 -7.36 6.42
CA TRP A 85 9.23 -7.68 5.96
C TRP A 85 8.67 -6.61 5.03
N TRP A 86 8.78 -5.33 5.43
CA TRP A 86 8.35 -4.21 4.58
C TRP A 86 9.20 -4.05 3.33
N VAL A 87 10.52 -4.25 3.41
CA VAL A 87 11.39 -4.28 2.22
C VAL A 87 10.97 -5.39 1.27
N GLY A 88 10.61 -6.57 1.78
CA GLY A 88 10.10 -7.69 0.98
C GLY A 88 8.83 -7.33 0.20
N ILE A 89 7.88 -6.65 0.84
CA ILE A 89 6.66 -6.14 0.18
C ILE A 89 7.01 -5.15 -0.95
N GLY A 90 8.04 -4.33 -0.76
CA GLY A 90 8.49 -3.34 -1.75
C GLY A 90 9.02 -3.91 -3.07
N HIS A 91 9.28 -5.23 -3.16
CA HIS A 91 9.73 -5.88 -4.39
C HIS A 91 8.59 -6.35 -5.30
N ALA A 92 7.33 -6.19 -4.88
CA ALA A 92 6.17 -6.70 -5.62
C ALA A 92 5.69 -5.79 -6.76
N GLY A 93 5.98 -4.49 -6.70
CA GLY A 93 5.61 -3.50 -7.72
C GLY A 93 6.67 -3.38 -8.80
#